data_AF-A0A946MV29-F1
#
_entry.id   AF-A0A946MV29-F1
#
_cell.length_a   1.000
_cell.length_b   1.000
_cell.length_c   1.000
_cell.angle_alpha   90.00
_cell.angle_beta   90.00
_cell.angle_gamma   90.00
#
_symmetry.space_group_name_H-M   'P 1'
#
loop_
_entity.id
_entity.type
_entity.pdbx_description
1 polymer ?
#
loop_
_entity_poly.entity_id
_entity_poly.type
_entity_poly.pdbx_seq_one_letter_code
_entity_poly.pdbx_strand_id
1 'polypeptide(L)'
;QMSSEQARALGAPFLSGYDFRLQSAEQMSRVFGVVFAEQLTALDPAPGDWVGPITSAFGQHYVFIAAVQPERTMPLEEVSLKIEGALVREAEERAVDDWVSNAFIGYEVVRS
;
A
#
# COMPACT_ATOMS: atom_id res chain seq x y z
N GLN A 1 27.01 -17.53 -2.23
CA GLN A 1 26.27 -16.25 -2.09
C GLN A 1 25.49 -16.29 -0.80
N MET A 2 25.32 -15.15 -0.11
CA MET A 2 24.52 -15.05 1.12
C MET A 2 23.02 -15.04 0.77
N SER A 3 22.20 -15.78 1.52
CA SER A 3 20.74 -15.79 1.30
C SER A 3 20.09 -14.51 1.83
N SER A 4 18.87 -14.21 1.37
CA SER A 4 18.08 -13.10 1.90
C SER A 4 17.78 -13.22 3.39
N GLU A 5 17.61 -14.44 3.88
CA GLU A 5 17.44 -14.70 5.31
C GLU A 5 18.71 -14.42 6.12
N GLN A 6 19.88 -14.83 5.63
CA GLN A 6 21.17 -14.56 6.27
C GLN A 6 21.49 -13.05 6.26
N ALA A 7 21.13 -12.34 5.19
CA ALA A 7 21.33 -10.89 5.07
C ALA A 7 20.58 -10.09 6.14
N ARG A 8 19.42 -10.58 6.63
CA ARG A 8 18.63 -9.91 7.68
C ARG A 8 19.43 -9.67 8.96
N ALA A 9 20.35 -10.58 9.30
CA ALA A 9 21.19 -10.47 10.49
C ALA A 9 22.20 -9.31 10.45
N LEU A 10 22.43 -8.71 9.26
CA LEU A 10 23.32 -7.58 9.06
C LEU A 10 22.61 -6.22 9.15
N GLY A 11 21.27 -6.22 9.19
CA GLY A 11 20.45 -5.01 9.22
C GLY A 11 19.93 -4.67 10.62
N ALA A 12 19.38 -3.46 10.76
CA ALA A 12 18.62 -3.09 11.94
C ALA A 12 17.23 -3.75 11.93
N PRO A 13 16.64 -4.05 13.09
CA PRO A 13 15.27 -4.53 13.14
C PRO A 13 14.28 -3.56 12.52
N PHE A 14 13.36 -4.07 11.71
CA PHE A 14 12.28 -3.28 11.10
C PHE A 14 10.92 -3.72 11.65
N LEU A 15 10.16 -2.77 12.20
CA LEU A 15 8.93 -3.06 12.95
C LEU A 15 7.87 -3.77 12.10
N SER A 16 7.78 -3.45 10.81
CA SER A 16 6.81 -4.05 9.90
C SER A 16 7.21 -5.46 9.42
N GLY A 17 8.34 -5.99 9.88
CA GLY A 17 8.85 -7.32 9.50
C GLY A 17 9.74 -7.28 8.26
N TYR A 18 10.04 -8.47 7.68
CA TYR A 18 11.03 -8.63 6.62
C TYR A 18 10.55 -9.42 5.40
N ASP A 19 9.26 -9.78 5.34
CA ASP A 19 8.66 -10.58 4.27
C ASP A 19 7.34 -9.93 3.85
N PHE A 20 7.28 -9.49 2.59
CA PHE A 20 6.17 -8.75 2.02
C PHE A 20 5.71 -9.48 0.76
N ARG A 21 4.53 -10.10 0.79
CA ARG A 21 4.04 -10.95 -0.31
C ARG A 21 3.01 -10.22 -1.16
N LEU A 22 3.21 -10.23 -2.48
CA LEU A 22 2.27 -9.71 -3.47
C LEU A 22 1.73 -8.32 -3.10
N GLN A 23 2.65 -7.40 -2.79
CA GLN A 23 2.31 -6.04 -2.42
C GLN A 23 2.29 -5.15 -3.65
N SER A 24 1.20 -4.42 -3.85
CA SER A 24 1.13 -3.35 -4.83
C SER A 24 1.99 -2.14 -4.39
N ALA A 25 2.31 -1.26 -5.32
CA ALA A 25 2.98 0.01 -5.00
C ALA A 25 2.20 0.82 -3.95
N GLU A 26 0.86 0.82 -4.02
CA GLU A 26 0.00 1.47 -3.02
C GLU A 26 0.16 0.84 -1.63
N GLN A 27 0.17 -0.50 -1.54
CA GLN A 27 0.37 -1.18 -0.25
C GLN A 27 1.78 -0.91 0.31
N MET A 28 2.80 -0.88 -0.55
CA MET A 28 4.15 -0.50 -0.16
C MET A 28 4.23 0.94 0.32
N SER A 29 3.47 1.87 -0.27
CA SER A 29 3.42 3.26 0.18
C SER A 29 2.88 3.40 1.61
N ARG A 30 1.97 2.53 2.04
CA ARG A 30 1.43 2.54 3.41
C ARG A 30 2.45 2.08 4.45
N VAL A 31 3.44 1.27 4.05
CA VAL A 31 4.47 0.72 4.94
C VAL A 31 5.75 1.54 4.91
N PHE A 32 6.19 1.99 3.73
CA PHE A 32 7.48 2.64 3.54
C PHE A 32 7.37 4.12 3.11
N GLY A 33 6.18 4.56 2.74
CA GLY A 33 5.95 5.90 2.19
C GLY A 33 5.97 5.92 0.65
N VAL A 34 5.33 6.95 0.09
CA VAL A 34 5.15 7.12 -1.36
C VAL A 34 6.48 7.16 -2.11
N VAL A 35 7.45 7.94 -1.61
CA VAL A 35 8.78 8.08 -2.22
C VAL A 35 9.49 6.74 -2.38
N PHE A 36 9.41 5.87 -1.37
CA PHE A 36 10.00 4.53 -1.45
C PHE A 36 9.34 3.69 -2.55
N ALA A 37 8.01 3.68 -2.60
CA ALA A 37 7.26 2.87 -3.55
C ALA A 37 7.53 3.31 -4.99
N GLU A 38 7.53 4.63 -5.23
CA GLU A 38 7.86 5.20 -6.54
C GLU A 38 9.29 4.85 -6.98
N GLN A 39 10.28 4.99 -6.10
CA GLN A 39 11.67 4.63 -6.40
C GLN A 39 11.81 3.15 -6.73
N LEU A 40 11.21 2.27 -5.92
CA LEU A 40 11.28 0.83 -6.16
C LEU A 40 10.64 0.43 -7.49
N THR A 41 9.49 1.00 -7.83
CA THR A 41 8.82 0.74 -9.12
C THR A 41 9.65 1.28 -10.29
N ALA A 42 10.24 2.47 -10.16
CA ALA A 42 11.06 3.07 -11.22
C ALA A 42 12.36 2.30 -11.52
N LEU A 43 12.84 1.49 -10.56
CA LEU A 43 14.03 0.66 -10.72
C LEU A 43 13.78 -0.62 -11.53
N ASP A 44 12.51 -0.96 -11.81
CA ASP A 44 12.07 -2.14 -12.58
C ASP A 44 12.91 -3.42 -12.28
N PRO A 45 12.89 -3.89 -11.02
CA PRO A 45 13.87 -4.87 -10.60
C PRO A 45 13.53 -6.29 -11.05
N ALA A 46 14.57 -7.05 -11.43
CA ALA A 46 14.42 -8.44 -11.81
C ALA A 46 14.26 -9.35 -10.57
N PRO A 47 13.47 -10.43 -10.67
CA PRO A 47 13.43 -11.47 -9.65
C PRO A 47 14.82 -12.09 -9.41
N GLY A 48 15.18 -12.29 -8.15
CA GLY A 48 16.47 -12.83 -7.70
C GLY A 48 17.50 -11.76 -7.36
N ASP A 49 17.20 -10.48 -7.58
CA ASP A 49 18.15 -9.39 -7.37
C ASP A 49 17.88 -8.57 -6.10
N TRP A 50 18.95 -7.96 -5.60
CA TRP A 50 18.91 -6.95 -4.55
C TRP A 50 18.84 -5.55 -5.15
N VAL A 51 17.99 -4.71 -4.57
CA VAL A 51 17.76 -3.34 -4.98
C VAL A 51 18.03 -2.41 -3.80
N GLY A 52 18.70 -1.30 -4.04
CA GLY A 52 18.90 -0.25 -3.05
C GLY A 52 20.32 0.31 -3.00
N PRO A 53 20.58 1.21 -2.04
CA PRO A 53 19.68 1.57 -0.95
C PRO A 53 18.53 2.48 -1.40
N ILE A 54 17.30 2.17 -0.95
CA ILE A 54 16.09 2.97 -1.20
C ILE A 54 15.70 3.70 0.10
N THR A 55 15.38 4.99 0.00
CA THR A 55 15.06 5.81 1.17
C THR A 55 13.59 5.70 1.54
N SER A 56 13.34 5.60 2.85
CA SER A 56 12.01 5.68 3.45
C SER A 56 12.04 6.58 4.70
N ALA A 57 10.88 6.89 5.28
CA ALA A 57 10.81 7.61 6.56
C ALA A 57 11.51 6.86 7.72
N PHE A 58 11.79 5.56 7.55
CA PHE A 58 12.45 4.69 8.52
C PHE A 58 13.94 4.49 8.26
N GLY A 59 14.52 5.14 7.24
CA GLY A 59 15.94 5.04 6.89
C GLY A 59 16.17 4.42 5.51
N GLN A 60 17.32 3.74 5.35
CA GLN A 60 17.74 3.13 4.08
C GLN A 60 17.42 1.63 4.05
N HIS A 61 16.93 1.15 2.91
CA HIS A 61 16.49 -0.23 2.73
C HIS A 61 17.18 -0.88 1.54
N TYR A 62 17.65 -2.11 1.72
CA TYR A 62 17.98 -3.02 0.63
C TYR A 62 16.87 -4.06 0.51
N VAL A 63 16.30 -4.19 -0.69
CA VAL A 63 15.13 -5.02 -0.96
C VAL A 63 15.54 -6.17 -1.86
N PHE A 64 15.31 -7.40 -1.41
CA PHE A 64 15.48 -8.58 -2.26
C PHE A 64 14.17 -8.90 -2.96
N ILE A 65 14.19 -8.98 -4.29
CA ILE A 65 12.99 -9.25 -5.09
C ILE A 65 12.86 -10.75 -5.32
N ALA A 66 12.07 -11.42 -4.48
CA ALA A 66 11.85 -12.86 -4.63
C ALA A 66 11.02 -13.20 -5.89
N ALA A 67 10.03 -12.36 -6.22
CA ALA A 67 9.18 -12.50 -7.40
C ALA A 67 8.55 -11.15 -7.75
N VAL A 68 8.25 -10.95 -9.04
CA VAL A 68 7.46 -9.83 -9.54
C VAL A 68 6.26 -10.40 -10.27
N GLN A 69 5.06 -9.92 -9.92
CA GLN A 69 3.84 -10.25 -10.65
C GLN A 69 3.52 -9.09 -11.61
N PRO A 70 3.49 -9.33 -12.93
CA PRO A 70 3.11 -8.32 -13.89
C PRO A 70 1.68 -7.82 -13.65
N GLU A 71 1.45 -6.56 -14.00
CA GLU A 71 0.09 -6.02 -14.06
C GLU A 71 -0.76 -6.87 -15.01
N ARG A 72 -1.96 -7.22 -14.54
CA ARG A 72 -2.95 -7.91 -15.36
C ARG A 72 -4.33 -7.37 -15.04
N THR A 73 -5.19 -7.36 -16.05
CA THR A 73 -6.62 -7.14 -15.81
C THR A 73 -7.16 -8.37 -15.06
N MET A 74 -7.72 -8.14 -13.88
CA MET A 74 -8.46 -9.19 -13.17
C MET A 74 -9.83 -9.35 -13.83
N PRO A 75 -10.27 -10.58 -14.13
CA PRO A 75 -11.62 -10.79 -14.60
C PRO A 75 -12.62 -10.45 -13.50
N LEU A 76 -13.83 -10.05 -13.91
CA LEU A 76 -14.86 -9.60 -12.97
C LEU A 76 -15.12 -10.64 -11.88
N GLU A 77 -15.15 -11.93 -12.22
CA GLU A 77 -15.41 -13.01 -11.27
C GLU A 77 -14.37 -13.10 -10.14
N GLU A 78 -13.12 -12.73 -10.39
CA GLU A 78 -12.06 -12.67 -9.38
C GLU A 78 -12.24 -11.51 -8.39
N VAL A 79 -12.90 -10.42 -8.81
CA VAL A 79 -12.98 -9.16 -8.03
C VAL A 79 -14.39 -8.77 -7.62
N SER A 80 -15.45 -9.50 -8.02
CA SER A 80 -16.84 -9.15 -7.76
C SER A 80 -17.12 -8.85 -6.28
N LEU A 81 -16.70 -9.72 -5.36
CA LEU A 81 -16.92 -9.53 -3.91
C LEU A 81 -16.25 -8.25 -3.38
N LYS A 82 -15.06 -7.92 -3.88
CA LYS A 82 -14.34 -6.70 -3.50
C LYS A 82 -15.06 -5.46 -4.03
N ILE A 83 -15.57 -5.52 -5.26
CA ILE A 83 -16.33 -4.42 -5.87
C ILE A 83 -17.64 -4.20 -5.11
N GLU A 84 -18.39 -5.26 -4.83
CA GLU A 84 -19.64 -5.16 -4.06
C GLU A 84 -19.42 -4.49 -2.70
N GLY A 85 -18.42 -4.94 -1.93
CA GLY A 85 -18.10 -4.33 -0.65
C GLY A 85 -17.67 -2.86 -0.76
N ALA A 86 -16.97 -2.49 -1.84
CA ALA A 86 -16.60 -1.11 -2.10
C ALA A 86 -17.82 -0.24 -2.43
N LEU A 87 -18.74 -0.72 -3.25
CA LEU A 87 -19.97 -0.01 -3.62
C LEU A 87 -20.90 0.19 -2.42
N VAL A 88 -21.00 -0.80 -1.53
CA VAL A 88 -21.78 -0.68 -0.28
C VAL A 88 -21.21 0.43 0.59
N ARG A 89 -19.89 0.42 0.85
CA ARG A 89 -19.23 1.46 1.65
C ARG A 89 -19.43 2.85 1.05
N GLU A 90 -19.28 2.97 -0.27
CA GLU A 90 -19.49 4.24 -0.98
C GLU A 90 -20.95 4.74 -0.86
N ALA A 91 -21.93 3.83 -0.88
CA ALA A 91 -23.33 4.19 -0.65
C ALA A 91 -23.60 4.63 0.79
N GLU A 92 -22.97 3.99 1.77
CA GLU A 92 -23.07 4.37 3.19
C GLU A 92 -22.46 5.76 3.44
N GLU A 93 -21.25 6.02 2.91
CA GLU A 93 -20.59 7.33 3.00
C GLU A 93 -21.46 8.44 2.42
N ARG A 94 -22.03 8.24 1.22
CA ARG A 94 -22.98 9.18 0.61
C ARG A 94 -24.22 9.42 1.48
N ALA A 95 -24.81 8.35 2.04
CA ALA A 95 -26.00 8.49 2.86
C ALA A 95 -25.74 9.31 4.13
N VAL A 96 -24.54 9.18 4.71
CA VAL A 96 -24.09 10.01 5.84
C VAL A 96 -23.96 11.47 5.40
N ASP A 97 -23.28 11.74 4.29
CA ASP A 97 -23.09 13.10 3.78
C ASP A 97 -24.43 13.79 3.47
N ASP A 98 -25.34 13.08 2.80
CA ASP A 98 -26.69 13.56 2.49
C ASP A 98 -27.50 13.84 3.76
N TRP A 99 -27.41 12.96 4.76
CA TRP A 99 -28.09 13.16 6.04
C TRP A 99 -27.53 14.39 6.77
N VAL A 100 -26.21 14.54 6.84
CA VAL A 100 -25.53 15.69 7.46
C VAL A 100 -25.95 16.99 6.77
N SER A 101 -25.91 17.01 5.44
CA SER A 101 -26.31 18.16 4.62
C SER A 101 -27.76 18.57 4.90
N ASN A 102 -28.69 17.59 4.90
CA ASN A 102 -30.09 17.84 5.19
C ASN A 102 -30.33 18.29 6.64
N ALA A 103 -29.62 17.71 7.61
CA ALA A 103 -29.72 18.11 9.00
C ALA A 103 -29.33 19.58 9.19
N PHE A 104 -28.32 20.08 8.48
CA PHE A 104 -27.89 21.48 8.59
C PHE A 104 -28.87 22.52 8.02
N ILE A 105 -29.85 22.14 7.19
CA ILE A 105 -30.84 23.07 6.63
C ILE A 105 -31.65 23.80 7.73
N GLY A 106 -31.84 23.16 8.89
CA GLY A 106 -32.60 23.70 10.02
C GLY A 106 -31.77 24.25 11.18
N TYR A 107 -30.43 24.28 11.07
CA TYR A 107 -29.55 24.62 12.20
C TYR A 107 -28.53 25.69 11.80
N GLU A 108 -28.35 26.69 12.67
CA GLU A 108 -27.25 27.66 12.55
C GLU A 108 -26.03 27.14 13.32
N VAL A 109 -24.91 26.92 12.61
CA VAL A 109 -23.65 26.48 13.24
C VAL A 109 -22.89 27.70 13.76
N VAL A 110 -23.02 27.98 15.06
CA VAL A 110 -22.22 29.02 15.73
C VAL A 110 -20.88 28.43 16.17
N ARG A 111 -19.78 28.91 15.60
CA ARG A 111 -18.43 28.60 16.08
C ARG A 111 -17.98 29.68 17.07
N SER A 112 -17.50 29.26 18.25
CA SER A 112 -16.84 30.11 19.25
C SER A 112 -15.44 30.51 18.82
#